data_AF-A0A920NEU6-F1
#
_entry.id   AF-A0A920NEU6-F1
#
_cell.length_a   1.000
_cell.length_b   1.000
_cell.length_c   1.000
_cell.angle_alpha   90.00
_cell.angle_beta   90.00
_cell.angle_gamma   90.00
#
_symmetry.space_group_name_H-M   'P 1'
#
loop_
_entity.id
_entity.type
_entity.pdbx_description
1 polymer ?
#
loop_
_entity_poly.entity_id
_entity_poly.type
_entity_poly.pdbx_seq_one_letter_code
_entity_poly.pdbx_strand_id
1 'polypeptide(L)'
;MIVESLQVEFILGNQGGIKPIDNGERKGINTHSYTTSEIQRVARVAFDLAKKRKNKFTSCEKSNVMEAGLLWKEEVQELQIRNSKM
;
A
#
# COMPACT_ATOMS: atom_id res chain seq x y z
N MET A 1 4.71 -15.69 3.56
CA MET A 1 5.70 -14.60 3.45
C MET A 1 4.92 -13.36 3.12
N ILE A 2 5.26 -12.28 3.82
CA ILE A 2 4.60 -11.00 3.70
C ILE A 2 5.60 -10.06 3.02
N VAL A 3 5.11 -9.29 2.05
CA VAL A 3 5.86 -8.23 1.38
C VAL A 3 5.08 -6.95 1.65
N GLU A 4 5.69 -6.02 2.35
CA GLU A 4 5.09 -4.74 2.73
C GLU A 4 5.91 -3.59 2.14
N SER A 5 5.25 -2.49 1.78
CA SER A 5 5.96 -1.26 1.49
C SER A 5 6.47 -0.66 2.80
N LEU A 6 7.78 -0.59 2.96
CA LEU A 6 8.42 0.05 4.13
C LEU A 6 8.54 1.57 3.98
N GLN A 7 8.32 2.09 2.76
CA GLN A 7 8.28 3.51 2.46
C GLN A 7 6.82 3.89 2.24
N VAL A 8 6.11 4.21 3.32
CA VAL A 8 4.99 5.15 3.24
C VAL A 8 5.63 6.50 3.45
N GLU A 9 6.05 7.14 2.36
CA GLU A 9 6.62 8.47 2.48
C GLU A 9 5.50 9.49 2.73
N PHE A 10 5.68 10.10 3.89
CA PHE A 10 5.29 11.45 4.24
C PHE A 10 5.69 12.43 3.13
N ILE A 11 4.85 12.58 2.12
CA ILE A 11 5.03 13.63 1.12
C ILE A 11 4.18 14.82 1.55
N LEU A 12 4.90 15.85 2.03
CA LEU A 12 4.48 17.22 2.32
C LEU A 12 3.84 17.48 3.71
N GLY A 13 4.63 17.26 4.77
CA GLY A 13 4.65 18.19 5.90
C GLY A 13 3.91 17.78 7.17
N ASN A 14 4.62 17.14 8.09
CA ASN A 14 4.41 17.05 9.55
C ASN A 14 2.98 16.86 10.10
N GLN A 15 2.04 16.27 9.35
CA GLN A 15 0.69 16.02 9.87
C GLN A 15 0.59 14.74 10.71
N GLY A 16 1.57 13.82 10.59
CA GLY A 16 1.59 12.58 11.36
C GLY A 16 1.98 12.81 12.83
N GLY A 17 1.29 12.15 13.77
CA GLY A 17 1.66 12.18 15.19
C GLY A 17 0.47 12.21 16.13
N ILE A 18 0.77 12.21 17.43
CA ILE A 18 -0.23 12.36 18.50
C ILE A 18 -0.06 13.74 19.12
N LYS A 19 -1.11 14.55 19.11
CA LYS A 19 -1.13 15.88 19.73
C LYS A 19 -2.27 16.01 20.75
N PRO A 20 -2.08 16.74 21.86
CA PRO A 20 -3.19 17.11 22.72
C PRO A 20 -4.17 18.01 21.95
N ILE A 21 -5.45 17.95 22.30
CA ILE A 21 -6.50 18.86 21.80
C ILE A 21 -7.26 19.47 22.99
N ASP A 22 -8.01 20.54 22.75
CA ASP A 22 -8.88 21.16 23.76
C ASP A 22 -9.82 20.11 24.32
N ASN A 23 -10.13 20.17 25.63
CA ASN A 23 -10.91 19.21 26.46
C ASN A 23 -10.10 18.12 27.19
N GLY A 24 -8.77 18.08 27.05
CA GLY A 24 -7.91 17.08 27.70
C GLY A 24 -7.74 15.78 26.91
N GLU A 25 -8.31 15.69 25.71
CA GLU A 25 -8.14 14.54 24.80
C GLU A 25 -6.85 14.62 23.97
N ARG A 26 -6.57 13.54 23.25
CA ARG A 26 -5.42 13.39 22.35
C ARG A 26 -5.90 12.98 20.96
N LYS A 27 -5.39 13.65 19.93
CA LYS A 27 -5.67 13.36 18.53
C LYS A 27 -4.46 12.71 17.86
N GLY A 28 -4.65 11.50 17.34
CA GLY A 28 -3.71 10.81 16.46
C GLY A 28 -4.03 11.06 14.99
N ILE A 29 -3.02 11.33 14.18
CA ILE A 29 -3.17 11.54 12.72
C ILE A 29 -2.11 10.71 11.99
N ASN A 30 -2.55 10.06 10.92
CA ASN A 30 -1.68 9.39 9.95
C ASN A 30 -2.06 9.85 8.54
N THR A 31 -1.07 10.00 7.68
CA THR A 31 -1.26 10.26 6.25
C THR A 31 -0.76 9.06 5.48
N HIS A 32 -1.60 8.52 4.59
CA HIS A 32 -1.24 7.39 3.75
C HIS A 32 -1.30 7.83 2.29
N SER A 33 -0.16 7.82 1.60
CA SER A 33 -0.07 8.14 0.18
C SER A 33 0.77 7.10 -0.52
N TYR A 34 0.37 6.77 -1.75
CA TYR A 34 1.13 5.93 -2.67
C TYR A 34 1.00 6.49 -4.07
N THR A 35 2.07 6.35 -4.84
CA THR A 35 2.07 6.54 -6.28
C THR A 35 1.97 5.18 -7.00
N THR A 36 1.46 5.20 -8.22
CA THR A 36 1.42 4.02 -9.10
C THR A 36 2.78 3.32 -9.21
N SER A 37 3.87 4.08 -9.35
CA SER A 37 5.22 3.51 -9.51
C SER A 37 5.71 2.79 -8.24
N GLU A 38 5.39 3.32 -7.06
CA GLU A 38 5.71 2.67 -5.78
C GLU A 38 4.96 1.35 -5.63
N ILE A 39 3.65 1.34 -5.90
CA ILE A 39 2.80 0.16 -5.82
C ILE A 39 3.33 -0.92 -6.77
N GLN A 40 3.52 -0.56 -8.05
CA GLN A 40 3.98 -1.50 -9.06
C GLN A 40 5.37 -2.08 -8.73
N ARG A 41 6.28 -1.28 -8.16
CA ARG A 41 7.61 -1.75 -7.74
C ARG A 41 7.51 -2.83 -6.67
N VAL A 42 6.70 -2.62 -5.63
CA VAL A 42 6.50 -3.62 -4.56
C VAL A 42 5.79 -4.85 -5.09
N ALA A 43 4.74 -4.66 -5.89
CA ALA A 43 3.96 -5.75 -6.47
C ALA A 43 4.81 -6.67 -7.35
N ARG A 44 5.70 -6.12 -8.20
CA ARG A 44 6.63 -6.92 -9.03
C ARG A 44 7.51 -7.83 -8.19
N VAL A 45 8.12 -7.30 -7.12
CA VAL A 45 8.93 -8.10 -6.19
C VAL A 45 8.10 -9.21 -5.55
N ALA A 46 6.87 -8.91 -5.13
CA ALA A 46 5.96 -9.90 -4.55
C ALA A 46 5.56 -11.00 -5.55
N PHE A 47 5.30 -10.65 -6.81
CA PHE A 47 5.01 -11.62 -7.88
C PHE A 47 6.21 -12.52 -8.17
N ASP A 48 7.41 -11.97 -8.33
CA ASP A 48 8.63 -12.76 -8.60
C ASP A 48 8.94 -13.73 -7.46
N LEU A 49 8.71 -13.28 -6.23
CA LEU A 49 8.83 -14.10 -5.04
C LEU A 49 7.75 -15.18 -4.96
N ALA A 50 6.51 -14.89 -5.39
CA ALA A 50 5.43 -15.88 -5.43
C ALA A 50 5.73 -16.99 -6.45
N LYS A 51 6.28 -16.64 -7.62
CA LYS A 51 6.70 -17.58 -8.68
C LYS A 51 7.74 -18.59 -8.19
N LYS A 52 8.69 -18.16 -7.33
CA LYS A 52 9.69 -19.04 -6.70
C LYS A 52 9.13 -19.96 -5.61
N ARG A 53 7.83 -19.87 -5.31
CA ARG A 53 7.16 -20.63 -4.25
C ARG A 53 6.03 -21.46 -4.85
N LYS A 54 4.81 -21.34 -4.33
CA LYS A 54 3.62 -22.07 -4.81
C LYS A 54 2.86 -21.32 -5.90
N ASN A 55 3.43 -20.24 -6.45
CA ASN A 55 2.80 -19.34 -7.41
C ASN A 55 1.40 -18.85 -6.97
N LYS A 56 1.23 -18.64 -5.66
CA LYS A 56 0.01 -18.08 -5.06
C LYS A 56 0.32 -16.69 -4.54
N PHE A 57 -0.48 -15.72 -4.96
CA PHE A 57 -0.38 -14.32 -4.57
C PHE A 57 -1.75 -13.85 -4.04
N THR A 58 -1.74 -13.03 -3.01
CA THR A 58 -2.93 -12.39 -2.46
C THR A 58 -2.54 -10.97 -2.10
N SER A 59 -3.21 -9.99 -2.70
CA SER A 59 -3.11 -8.59 -2.30
C SER A 59 -4.02 -8.35 -1.10
N CYS A 60 -3.56 -7.57 -0.13
CA CYS A 60 -4.29 -7.25 1.08
C CYS A 60 -4.31 -5.73 1.24
N GLU A 61 -5.45 -5.11 0.96
CA GLU A 61 -5.65 -3.66 1.09
C GLU A 61 -7.05 -3.33 1.62
N LYS A 62 -7.22 -2.12 2.17
CA LYS A 62 -8.53 -1.63 2.66
C LYS A 62 -9.23 -0.76 1.60
N SER A 63 -9.37 -1.30 0.39
CA SER A 63 -9.93 -0.57 -0.76
C SER A 63 -11.38 -0.11 -0.58
N ASN A 64 -12.09 -0.63 0.43
CA ASN A 64 -13.47 -0.25 0.73
C ASN A 64 -13.58 0.99 1.65
N VAL A 65 -12.45 1.53 2.12
CA VAL A 65 -12.40 2.68 3.03
C VAL A 65 -11.37 3.71 2.59
N MET A 66 -10.22 3.28 2.04
CA MET A 66 -9.08 4.14 1.76
C MET A 66 -8.84 4.26 0.26
N GLU A 67 -8.74 5.48 -0.26
CA GLU A 67 -8.41 5.77 -1.67
C GLU A 67 -7.03 5.22 -2.04
N ALA A 68 -6.04 5.36 -1.15
CA ALA A 68 -4.73 4.74 -1.33
C ALA A 68 -4.82 3.21 -1.44
N GLY A 69 -5.76 2.59 -0.71
CA GLY A 69 -6.05 1.16 -0.82
C GLY A 69 -6.78 0.79 -2.11
N LEU A 70 -7.66 1.68 -2.62
CA LEU A 70 -8.30 1.48 -3.92
C LEU A 70 -7.27 1.50 -5.05
N LEU A 71 -6.43 2.53 -5.10
CA LEU A 71 -5.33 2.63 -6.07
C LEU A 71 -4.40 1.41 -6.00
N TRP A 72 -4.06 0.97 -4.79
CA TRP A 72 -3.25 -0.25 -4.60
C TRP A 72 -3.88 -1.47 -5.27
N LYS A 73 -5.17 -1.69 -5.03
CA LYS A 73 -5.91 -2.82 -5.61
C LYS A 73 -5.92 -2.76 -7.13
N GLU A 74 -6.23 -1.60 -7.70
CA GLU A 74 -6.32 -1.41 -9.15
C GLU A 74 -4.98 -1.70 -9.83
N GLU A 75 -3.89 -1.09 -9.35
CA GLU A 75 -2.55 -1.27 -9.91
C GLU A 75 -2.02 -2.71 -9.80
N VAL A 76 -2.29 -3.39 -8.67
CA VAL A 76 -1.91 -4.79 -8.48
C VAL A 76 -2.70 -5.71 -9.41
N GLN A 77 -4.00 -5.47 -9.58
CA GLN A 77 -4.86 -6.24 -10.48
C GLN A 77 -4.44 -6.06 -11.94
N GLU A 78 -4.16 -4.82 -12.37
CA GLU A 78 -3.65 -4.55 -13.70
C GLU A 78 -2.33 -5.27 -13.96
N LEU A 79 -1.40 -5.22 -13.00
CA LEU A 79 -0.12 -5.90 -13.13
C LEU A 79 -0.28 -7.43 -13.20
N GLN A 80 -1.22 -8.00 -12.44
CA GLN A 80 -1.53 -9.43 -12.50
C GLN A 80 -2.05 -9.83 -13.89
N ILE A 81 -2.99 -9.06 -14.45
CA ILE A 81 -3.53 -9.31 -15.79
C ILE A 81 -2.42 -9.24 -16.84
N ARG A 82 -1.53 -8.25 -16.76
CA ARG A 82 -0.38 -8.11 -17.67
C ARG A 82 0.55 -9.32 -17.57
N ASN A 83 0.82 -9.81 -16.35
CA ASN A 83 1.67 -10.98 -16.12
C ASN A 83 1.04 -12.30 -16.60
N SER A 84 -0.29 -12.42 -16.61
CA SER A 84 -0.98 -13.62 -17.11
C SER A 84 -1.12 -13.67 -18.64
N LYS A 85 -0.90 -12.55 -19.33
CA LYS A 85 -0.92 -12.47 -20.80
C LYS A 85 0.44 -12.70 -21.45
N MET A 86 1.50 -12.81 -20.66
CA MET A 86 2.86 -13.18 -21.08
C MET A 86 3.09 -14.67 -20.83
#